data_AF-A0A1F4CXV3-F1
#
_entry.id   AF-A0A1F4CXV3-F1
#
_cell.length_a   1.000
_cell.length_b   1.000
_cell.length_c   1.000
_cell.angle_alpha   90.00
_cell.angle_beta   90.00
_cell.angle_gamma   90.00
#
_symmetry.space_group_name_H-M   'P 1'
#
loop_
_entity.id
_entity.type
_entity.pdbx_description
1 polymer ?
#
loop_
_entity_poly.entity_id
_entity_poly.type
_entity_poly.pdbx_seq_one_letter_code
_entity_poly.pdbx_strand_id
1 'polypeptide(L)' 'MDEARVEKEIKRALNRRDVKERFFNQGVEVIGTSPEQTAAFVKSDMATIAKVIKDAGIPTER' A
#
# COMPACT_ATOMS: atom_id res chain seq x y z
N MET A 1 11.64 0.67 20.34
CA MET A 1 11.41 1.72 19.32
C MET A 1 9.93 2.08 19.40
N ASP A 2 9.59 3.35 19.51
CA ASP A 2 8.19 3.80 19.59
C ASP A 2 7.54 3.75 18.19
N GLU A 3 6.38 3.11 18.08
CA GLU A 3 5.65 2.87 16.83
C GLU A 3 5.27 4.18 16.13
N ALA A 4 4.80 5.17 16.90
CA ALA A 4 4.45 6.49 16.39
C ALA A 4 5.66 7.24 15.82
N ARG A 5 6.85 6.99 16.38
CA ARG A 5 8.10 7.57 15.86
C ARG A 5 8.44 6.96 14.51
N VAL A 6 8.35 5.64 14.37
CA VAL A 6 8.69 4.95 13.11
C VAL A 6 7.77 5.41 11.98
N GLU A 7 6.47 5.51 12.24
CA GLU A 7 5.49 6.00 11.26
C GLU A 7 5.86 7.40 10.73
N LYS A 8 6.11 8.35 11.64
CA LYS A 8 6.45 9.73 11.29
C LYS A 8 7.72 9.82 10.46
N GLU A 9 8.75 9.04 10.81
CA GLU A 9 10.02 9.01 10.08
C GLU A 9 9.85 8.42 8.67
N ILE A 10 9.08 7.33 8.53
CA ILE A 10 8.78 6.71 7.22
C ILE A 10 7.99 7.69 6.35
N LYS A 11 6.93 8.30 6.87
CA LYS A 11 6.14 9.30 6.14
C LYS A 11 7.00 10.48 5.68
N ARG A 12 7.90 10.97 6.55
CA ARG A 12 8.81 12.06 6.18
C ARG A 12 9.76 11.64 5.06
N ALA A 13 10.35 10.45 5.14
CA ALA A 13 11.27 9.94 4.13
C ALA A 13 10.59 9.78 2.77
N LEU A 14 9.43 9.12 2.73
CA LEU A 14 8.66 8.88 1.51
C LEU A 14 8.12 10.17 0.87
N ASN A 15 7.90 11.24 1.65
CA ASN A 15 7.44 12.52 1.12
C ASN A 15 8.54 13.42 0.58
N ARG A 16 9.82 13.03 0.70
CA ARG A 16 10.90 13.80 0.08
C ARG A 16 10.83 13.70 -1.45
N ARG A 17 11.05 14.82 -2.13
CA ARG A 17 10.98 14.91 -3.59
C ARG A 17 11.92 13.93 -4.29
N ASP A 18 13.17 13.85 -3.85
CA ASP A 18 14.18 12.94 -4.41
C ASP A 18 13.82 11.47 -4.20
N VAL A 19 13.17 11.13 -3.09
CA VAL A 19 12.69 9.78 -2.83
C VAL A 19 11.51 9.43 -3.73
N LYS A 20 10.52 10.33 -3.86
CA LYS A 20 9.38 10.14 -4.77
C LYS A 20 9.83 9.97 -6.21
N GLU A 21 10.76 10.81 -6.68
CA GLU A 21 11.32 10.72 -8.03
C GLU A 21 12.04 9.38 -8.27
N ARG A 22 12.82 8.90 -7.31
CA ARG A 22 13.48 7.59 -7.41
C ARG A 22 12.50 6.43 -7.50
N PHE A 23 11.40 6.45 -6.75
CA PHE A 23 10.35 5.43 -6.85
C PHE A 23 9.59 5.55 -8.17
N PHE A 24 9.24 6.77 -8.57
CA PHE A 24 8.53 7.02 -9.83
C PHE A 24 9.33 6.55 -11.04
N ASN A 25 10.65 6.80 -11.06
CA ASN A 25 11.55 6.31 -12.11
C ASN A 25 11.68 4.77 -12.14
N GLN A 26 11.22 4.07 -11.10
CA GLN A 26 11.11 2.61 -11.05
C GLN A 26 9.67 2.12 -11.34
N GLY A 27 8.77 3.02 -11.76
CA GLY A 27 7.36 2.71 -12.02
C GLY A 27 6.48 2.62 -10.77
N VAL A 28 6.94 3.16 -9.63
CA VAL A 28 6.22 3.12 -8.35
C VAL A 28 5.74 4.53 -7.96
N GLU A 29 4.43 4.69 -7.79
CA GLU A 29 3.86 5.91 -7.24
C GLU A 29 3.80 5.86 -5.70
N VAL A 30 4.37 6.87 -5.04
CA VAL A 30 4.38 6.96 -3.58
C VAL A 30 3.17 7.75 -3.09
N ILE A 31 2.25 7.05 -2.42
CA ILE A 31 1.03 7.66 -1.86
C ILE A 31 1.28 8.26 -0.47
N GLY A 32 2.02 7.56 0.41
CA GLY A 32 2.40 8.05 1.74
C GLY A 32 1.23 8.19 2.73
N THR A 33 0.46 7.13 2.94
CA THR A 33 -0.75 7.07 3.78
C THR A 33 -0.47 6.88 5.28
N SER A 34 -1.49 7.08 6.13
CA SER A 34 -1.45 6.66 7.55
C SER A 34 -1.62 5.15 7.73
N PRO A 35 -1.25 4.58 8.89
CA PRO A 35 -1.49 3.17 9.19
C PRO A 35 -2.97 2.78 9.05
N GLU A 36 -3.89 3.63 9.49
CA GLU A 36 -5.34 3.41 9.40
C GLU A 36 -5.80 3.40 7.93
N GLN A 37 -5.27 4.32 7.11
CA GLN A 37 -5.54 4.36 5.69
C GLN A 37 -5.00 3.12 4.97
N THR A 38 -3.80 2.65 5.34
CA THR A 38 -3.22 1.42 4.81
C THR A 38 -4.07 0.20 5.18
N ALA A 39 -4.52 0.10 6.44
CA ALA A 39 -5.39 -0.98 6.89
C ALA A 39 -6.74 -0.97 6.16
N ALA A 40 -7.34 0.22 5.96
CA ALA A 40 -8.57 0.38 5.21
C ALA A 40 -8.40 -0.05 3.74
N PHE A 41 -7.29 0.34 3.10
CA PHE A 41 -6.98 -0.05 1.72
C PHE A 41 -6.86 -1.57 1.58
N VAL A 42 -6.08 -2.24 2.45
CA VAL A 42 -5.94 -3.70 2.42
C VAL A 42 -7.31 -4.37 2.56
N LYS A 43 -8.14 -3.92 3.49
CA LYS A 43 -9.49 -4.48 3.67
C LYS A 43 -10.36 -4.34 2.41
N SER A 44 -10.34 -3.17 1.78
CA SER A 44 -11.12 -2.94 0.54
C SER A 44 -10.57 -3.72 -0.65
N ASP A 45 -9.25 -3.85 -0.73
CA ASP A 45 -8.58 -4.53 -1.83
C ASP A 45 -8.82 -6.04 -1.76
N MET A 46 -8.72 -6.64 -0.57
CA MET A 46 -9.06 -8.04 -0.36
C MET A 46 -10.50 -8.36 -0.77
N ALA A 47 -11.47 -7.50 -0.42
CA ALA A 47 -12.86 -7.69 -0.85
C ALA A 47 -13.01 -7.61 -2.38
N THR A 48 -12.27 -6.70 -3.02
CA THR A 48 -12.28 -6.50 -4.47
C THR A 48 -11.68 -7.70 -5.19
N ILE A 49 -10.49 -8.13 -4.78
CA ILE A 49 -9.80 -9.28 -5.38
C ILE A 49 -10.59 -10.58 -5.15
N ALA A 50 -11.19 -10.78 -3.97
CA ALA A 50 -12.06 -11.93 -3.71
C ALA A 50 -13.24 -11.99 -4.68
N LYS A 51 -13.85 -10.83 -4.98
CA LYS A 51 -14.90 -10.74 -5.99
C LYS A 51 -14.38 -11.09 -7.39
N VAL A 52 -13.24 -10.53 -7.79
CA VAL A 52 -12.63 -10.83 -9.10
C VAL A 52 -12.35 -12.32 -9.27
N ILE A 53 -11.77 -12.98 -8.25
CA ILE A 53 -11.50 -14.43 -8.26
C ILE A 53 -12.79 -15.21 -8.50
N LYS A 54 -13.85 -14.88 -7.75
CA LYS A 54 -15.16 -15.53 -7.88
C LYS A 54 -15.77 -15.32 -9.26
N ASP A 55 -15.79 -14.08 -9.74
CA ASP A 55 -16.42 -13.71 -11.00
C ASP A 55 -15.67 -14.31 -12.20
N ALA A 56 -14.35 -14.48 -12.10
CA ALA A 56 -13.51 -15.08 -13.13
C ALA A 56 -13.43 -16.63 -13.05
N GLY A 57 -14.02 -17.26 -12.02
CA GLY A 57 -13.99 -18.71 -11.84
C GLY A 57 -12.58 -19.27 -11.58
N ILE A 58 -11.70 -18.47 -10.97
CA ILE A 58 -10.31 -18.88 -10.69
C ILE A 58 -10.32 -19.86 -9.50
N PRO A 59 -9.80 -21.09 -9.65
CA PRO A 59 -9.72 -22.05 -8.55
C PRO A 59 -8.72 -21.58 -7.48
N THR A 60 -9.13 -21.62 -6.22
CA THR A 60 -8.32 -21.16 -5.08
C THR A 60 -7.53 -22.28 -4.40
N GLU A 61 -7.75 -23.51 -4.83
CA GLU A 61 -7.14 -24.74 -4.34
C GLU A 61 -6.92 -25.71 -5.51
N ARG A 62 -5.99 -26.65 -5.36
CA ARG A 62 -5.75 -27.70 -6.34
C ARG A 62 -6.74 -28.84 -6.18
#